data_AF-A0AA38FY45-F1
#
_entry.id   AF-A0AA38FY45-F1
#
_cell.length_a   1.000
_cell.length_b   1.000
_cell.length_c   1.000
_cell.angle_alpha   90.00
_cell.angle_beta   90.00
_cell.angle_gamma   90.00
#
_symmetry.space_group_name_H-M   'P 1'
#
loop_
_entity.id
_entity.type
_entity.pdbx_description
1 polymer ?
#
loop_
_entity_poly.entity_id
_entity_poly.type
_entity_poly.pdbx_seq_one_letter_code
_entity_poly.pdbx_strand_id
1 'polypeptide(L)'
;MYQYINGVEKFIYITGWSVYTQISLVRGMTGIEGVTVGELLKYKAEQGVRVLVLKWEDRTTVKTLKREGLMKNHCEETLKFFKKTKNNFDGTDLRRGEPREPWHDAHSKIEGLTAWDVVTNFTQRWIEQADPRLLLDLQDMKEPKIPEGTKT
;
A
#
# COMPACT_ATOMS: atom_id res chain seq x y z
N MET A 1 5.84 -2.65 -7.98
CA MET A 1 4.72 -1.71 -7.69
C MET A 1 4.85 -0.41 -8.47
N TYR A 2 5.96 0.34 -8.37
CA TYR A 2 6.15 1.61 -9.10
C TYR A 2 5.84 1.53 -10.60
N GLN A 3 6.44 0.57 -11.31
CA GLN A 3 6.23 0.38 -12.76
C GLN A 3 4.75 0.15 -13.11
N TYR A 4 4.03 -0.60 -12.28
CA TYR A 4 2.60 -0.87 -12.49
C TYR A 4 1.77 0.40 -12.33
N ILE A 5 2.04 1.21 -11.30
CA ILE A 5 1.35 2.49 -11.09
C ILE A 5 1.64 3.45 -12.25
N ASN A 6 2.90 3.52 -12.69
CA ASN A 6 3.30 4.40 -13.77
C ASN A 6 2.65 4.03 -15.12
N GLY A 7 2.50 2.73 -15.40
CA GLY A 7 1.90 2.21 -16.63
C GLY A 7 0.36 2.21 -16.66
N VAL A 8 -0.32 2.65 -15.59
CA VAL A 8 -1.79 2.70 -15.59
C VAL A 8 -2.30 3.85 -16.45
N GLU A 9 -3.34 3.59 -17.25
CA GLU A 9 -3.96 4.59 -18.13
C GLU A 9 -5.37 4.99 -17.73
N LYS A 10 -6.09 4.15 -16.97
CA LYS A 10 -7.54 4.33 -16.71
C LYS A 10 -7.86 4.67 -15.26
N PHE A 11 -7.51 3.80 -14.32
CA PHE A 11 -7.82 4.01 -12.91
C PHE A 11 -6.84 3.35 -11.95
N ILE A 12 -6.71 3.95 -10.77
CA ILE A 12 -5.94 3.46 -9.64
C ILE A 12 -6.84 3.51 -8.42
N TYR A 13 -7.24 2.36 -7.90
CA TYR A 13 -8.02 2.23 -6.67
C TYR A 13 -7.14 1.67 -5.56
N ILE A 14 -7.02 2.40 -4.45
CA ILE A 14 -6.15 2.02 -3.32
C ILE A 14 -7.01 1.91 -2.07
N THR A 15 -6.94 0.77 -1.38
CA THR A 15 -7.45 0.62 -0.03
C THR A 15 -6.30 0.27 0.91
N GLY A 16 -6.30 0.82 2.11
CA GLY A 16 -5.26 0.53 3.09
C GLY A 16 -5.64 0.96 4.50
N TRP A 17 -5.13 0.21 5.48
CA TRP A 17 -5.24 0.58 6.89
C TRP A 17 -4.49 1.89 7.19
N SER A 18 -3.33 2.07 6.55
CA SER A 18 -2.57 3.31 6.54
C SER A 18 -2.01 3.56 5.13
N VAL A 19 -2.10 4.80 4.66
CA VAL A 19 -1.53 5.23 3.38
C VAL A 19 -0.58 6.37 3.66
N TYR A 20 0.71 6.13 3.50
CA TYR A 20 1.75 7.14 3.72
C TYR A 20 2.22 7.69 2.38
N THR A 21 1.86 8.94 2.09
CA THR A 21 2.11 9.56 0.77
C THR A 21 3.57 9.94 0.55
N GLN A 22 4.36 10.12 1.60
CA GLN A 22 5.75 10.56 1.52
C GLN A 22 6.76 9.41 1.32
N ILE A 23 6.29 8.16 1.25
CA ILE A 23 7.20 7.04 0.99
C ILE A 23 7.62 7.02 -0.49
N SER A 24 8.90 6.75 -0.76
CA SER A 24 9.39 6.41 -2.10
C SER A 24 9.37 4.89 -2.29
N LEU A 25 8.76 4.45 -3.40
CA LEU A 25 8.65 3.02 -3.76
C LEU A 25 9.95 2.44 -4.29
N VAL A 26 10.79 3.29 -4.88
CA VAL A 26 12.11 2.92 -5.39
C VAL A 26 13.16 3.62 -4.51
N ARG A 27 14.14 2.86 -4.02
CA ARG A 27 15.26 3.33 -3.21
C ARG A 27 16.53 2.73 -3.80
N GLY A 28 17.60 3.51 -3.97
CA GLY A 28 18.90 3.01 -4.46
C GLY A 28 19.03 2.94 -6.00
N MET A 29 18.15 3.57 -6.77
CA MET A 29 18.23 3.59 -8.24
C MET A 29 18.36 5.03 -8.76
N THR A 30 19.52 5.34 -9.34
CA THR A 30 19.82 6.66 -9.89
C THR A 30 18.81 7.07 -10.97
N GLY A 31 18.20 8.25 -10.80
CA GLY A 31 17.27 8.87 -11.77
C GLY A 31 15.77 8.76 -11.46
N ILE A 32 15.35 7.83 -10.59
CA ILE A 32 13.94 7.67 -10.14
C ILE A 32 13.81 7.84 -8.62
N GLU A 33 14.93 8.12 -7.97
CA GLU A 33 15.00 8.37 -6.54
C GLU A 33 14.27 9.66 -6.16
N GLY A 34 13.57 9.60 -5.04
CA GLY A 34 12.90 10.75 -4.44
C GLY A 34 11.43 10.92 -4.82
N VAL A 35 10.95 10.30 -5.91
CA VAL A 35 9.51 10.38 -6.24
C VAL A 35 8.70 9.66 -5.17
N THR A 36 7.85 10.42 -4.49
CA THR A 36 6.96 9.89 -3.47
C THR A 36 5.72 9.26 -4.09
N VAL A 37 5.08 8.33 -3.38
CA VAL A 37 3.79 7.75 -3.80
C VAL A 37 2.76 8.85 -4.03
N GLY A 38 2.72 9.86 -3.18
CA GLY A 38 1.78 10.98 -3.29
C GLY A 38 1.97 11.78 -4.58
N GLU A 39 3.21 12.10 -4.94
CA GLU A 39 3.53 12.80 -6.18
C GLU A 39 3.19 11.97 -7.40
N LEU A 40 3.53 10.67 -7.38
CA LEU A 40 3.21 9.76 -8.48
C LEU A 40 1.70 9.67 -8.72
N LEU A 41 0.90 9.55 -7.66
CA LEU A 41 -0.56 9.49 -7.79
C LEU A 41 -1.16 10.80 -8.32
N LYS A 42 -0.64 11.96 -7.89
CA LYS A 42 -1.06 13.26 -8.44
C LYS A 42 -0.72 13.37 -9.92
N TYR A 43 0.50 13.00 -10.29
CA TYR A 43 0.94 13.01 -11.68
C TYR A 43 0.05 12.12 -12.58
N LYS A 44 -0.31 10.92 -12.12
CA LYS A 44 -1.25 10.07 -12.85
C LYS A 44 -2.66 10.67 -12.92
N ALA A 45 -3.14 11.32 -11.86
CA ALA A 45 -4.43 12.00 -11.87
C ALA A 45 -4.48 13.14 -12.90
N GLU A 46 -3.38 13.90 -13.04
CA GLU A 46 -3.24 14.95 -14.05
C GLU A 46 -3.25 14.41 -15.50
N GLN A 47 -2.79 13.18 -15.70
CA GLN A 47 -2.88 12.47 -16.99
C GLN A 47 -4.29 11.94 -17.30
N GLY A 48 -5.28 12.22 -16.45
CA GLY A 48 -6.65 11.75 -16.61
C GLY A 48 -6.92 10.36 -16.03
N VAL A 49 -5.94 9.75 -15.35
CA VAL A 49 -6.16 8.49 -14.64
C VAL A 49 -7.03 8.74 -13.41
N ARG A 50 -8.11 7.97 -13.25
CA ARG A 50 -8.96 8.12 -12.08
C ARG A 50 -8.30 7.51 -10.84
N VAL A 51 -7.90 8.35 -9.89
CA VAL A 51 -7.27 7.90 -8.63
C VAL A 51 -8.26 8.01 -7.48
N LEU A 52 -8.62 6.89 -6.85
CA LEU A 52 -9.47 6.83 -5.65
C LEU A 52 -8.73 6.12 -4.52
N VAL A 53 -8.73 6.73 -3.33
CA VAL A 53 -8.07 6.17 -2.15
C VAL A 53 -9.10 6.01 -1.03
N LEU A 54 -9.37 4.77 -0.64
CA LEU A 54 -10.20 4.40 0.49
C LEU A 54 -9.30 4.08 1.69
N LYS A 55 -9.01 5.09 2.50
CA LYS A 55 -8.25 4.93 3.74
C LYS A 55 -9.17 4.49 4.86
N TRP A 56 -8.72 3.57 5.71
CA TRP A 56 -9.42 3.28 6.95
C TRP A 56 -9.37 4.50 7.90
N GLU A 57 -10.53 5.02 8.28
CA GLU A 57 -10.63 5.99 9.36
C GLU A 57 -11.00 5.29 10.67
N ASP A 58 -10.10 5.37 11.64
CA ASP A 58 -10.33 4.84 12.97
C ASP A 58 -11.33 5.73 13.73
N ARG A 59 -12.60 5.30 13.80
CA ARG A 59 -13.66 5.97 14.59
C ARG A 59 -13.40 5.92 16.10
N THR A 60 -12.33 5.28 16.59
CA THR A 60 -11.93 5.33 18.01
C THR A 60 -11.21 6.63 18.42
N THR A 61 -11.06 7.59 17.52
CA THR A 61 -10.53 8.93 17.82
C THR A 61 -11.51 9.83 18.61
N VAL A 62 -12.41 9.24 19.41
CA VAL A 62 -13.02 9.92 20.57
C VAL A 62 -11.94 10.07 21.65
N LYS A 63 -11.10 11.11 21.47
CA LYS A 63 -10.30 11.92 22.43
C LYS A 63 -9.54 11.29 23.63
N THR A 64 -9.66 10.00 23.94
CA THR A 64 -9.04 9.37 25.13
C THR A 64 -7.99 8.32 24.76
N LEU A 65 -8.04 7.74 23.56
CA LEU A 65 -7.16 6.66 23.09
C LEU A 65 -5.93 7.14 22.28
N LYS A 66 -5.55 8.41 22.37
CA LYS A 66 -4.35 8.95 21.69
C LYS A 66 -3.03 8.75 22.47
N ARG A 67 -3.05 8.13 23.65
CA ARG A 67 -1.84 8.07 24.49
C ARG A 67 -1.12 6.72 24.55
N GLU A 68 -1.74 5.64 24.08
CA GLU A 68 -1.08 4.33 24.11
C GLU A 68 -1.23 3.68 22.74
N GLY A 69 -0.19 3.86 21.92
CA GLY A 69 0.03 3.05 20.74
C GLY A 69 -0.12 1.58 21.12
N LEU A 70 -1.09 0.91 20.50
CA LEU A 70 -1.49 -0.46 20.78
C LEU A 70 -0.46 -1.50 20.28
N MET A 71 0.83 -1.18 20.35
CA MET A 71 1.94 -2.10 20.21
C MET A 71 2.89 -1.88 21.39
N LYS A 72 2.68 -2.66 22.45
CA LYS A 72 3.67 -2.84 23.50
C LYS A 72 4.77 -3.73 22.94
N ASN A 73 5.94 -3.17 22.69
CA ASN A 73 7.09 -3.95 22.27
C ASN A 73 7.68 -4.66 23.51
N HIS A 74 7.72 -6.00 23.50
CA HIS A 74 8.38 -6.85 24.51
C HIS A 74 9.93 -6.72 24.50
N CYS A 75 10.47 -5.59 24.04
CA CYS A 75 11.91 -5.36 23.84
C CYS A 75 12.73 -5.58 25.13
N GLU A 76 12.23 -5.12 26.28
CA GLU A 76 12.93 -5.27 27.56
C GLU A 76 13.02 -6.73 28.03
N GLU A 77 12.05 -7.56 27.66
CA GLU A 77 11.95 -8.95 28.09
C GLU A 77 12.91 -9.84 27.29
N THR A 78 12.99 -9.60 25.98
CA THR A 78 13.97 -10.22 25.07
C THR A 78 15.41 -9.91 25.51
N LEU A 79 15.68 -8.67 25.92
CA LEU A 79 17.01 -8.28 26.39
C LEU A 79 17.42 -8.96 27.71
N LYS A 80 16.45 -9.20 28.62
CA LYS A 80 16.67 -9.98 29.86
C LYS A 80 16.88 -11.47 29.58
N PHE A 81 16.17 -12.02 28.59
CA PHE A 81 16.30 -13.42 28.18
C PHE A 81 17.70 -13.74 27.64
N PHE A 82 18.29 -12.86 26.83
CA PHE A 82 19.61 -13.09 26.21
C PHE A 82 20.80 -12.60 27.04
N LYS A 83 20.59 -11.90 28.16
CA LYS A 83 21.67 -11.30 28.98
C LYS A 83 22.63 -12.31 29.62
N LYS A 84 22.29 -13.60 29.63
CA LYS A 84 23.12 -14.69 30.21
C LYS A 84 23.67 -15.67 29.16
N THR A 85 23.39 -15.45 27.88
CA THR A 85 23.84 -16.34 26.81
C THR A 85 25.19 -15.86 26.27
N LYS A 86 26.15 -16.77 26.14
CA LYS A 86 27.53 -16.50 25.73
C LYS A 86 27.67 -16.23 24.23
N ASN A 87 26.81 -15.38 23.65
CA ASN A 87 26.76 -15.12 22.21
C ASN A 87 27.08 -13.65 21.88
N ASN A 88 28.29 -13.43 21.36
CA ASN A 88 28.67 -12.54 20.24
C ASN A 88 27.97 -11.17 20.03
N PHE A 89 27.92 -10.30 21.04
CA PHE A 89 27.61 -8.87 20.81
C PHE A 89 28.78 -7.93 21.12
N ASP A 90 30.01 -8.42 20.94
CA ASP A 90 31.19 -7.55 21.02
C ASP A 90 31.25 -6.67 19.76
N GLY A 91 30.59 -5.51 19.81
CA GLY A 91 30.57 -4.52 18.72
C GLY A 91 29.29 -3.71 18.54
N THR A 92 28.21 -3.96 19.29
CA THR A 92 26.96 -3.20 19.14
C THR A 92 26.96 -1.93 19.99
N ASP A 93 27.39 -0.81 19.40
CA ASP A 93 27.28 0.51 20.01
C ASP A 93 25.82 1.00 19.95
N LEU A 94 25.15 1.02 21.12
CA LEU A 94 23.78 1.54 21.29
C LEU A 94 23.62 3.01 20.85
N ARG A 95 24.73 3.77 20.71
CA ARG A 95 24.72 5.16 20.24
C ARG A 95 24.60 5.30 18.72
N ARG A 96 24.76 4.20 17.96
CA ARG A 96 24.66 4.20 16.47
C ARG A 96 23.24 3.94 15.97
N GLY A 97 22.27 3.89 16.89
CA GLY A 97 20.89 3.52 16.64
C GLY A 97 20.66 2.04 16.90
N GLU A 98 19.57 1.73 17.60
CA GLU A 98 19.12 0.35 17.74
C GLU A 98 18.92 -0.27 16.34
N PRO A 99 19.18 -1.59 16.15
CA PRO A 99 18.88 -2.25 14.89
C PRO A 99 17.42 -2.02 14.53
N ARG A 100 17.17 -1.32 13.42
CA ARG A 100 15.82 -1.15 12.88
C ARG A 100 15.14 -2.51 12.76
N GLU A 101 13.92 -2.62 13.27
CA GLU A 101 13.14 -3.86 13.16
C GLU A 101 12.85 -4.14 11.68
N PRO A 102 13.36 -5.25 11.11
CA PRO A 102 13.08 -5.59 9.72
C PRO A 102 11.59 -5.96 9.58
N TRP A 103 10.92 -5.35 8.61
CA TRP A 103 9.54 -5.72 8.28
C TRP A 103 9.56 -6.92 7.32
N HIS A 104 9.18 -8.09 7.82
CA HIS A 104 9.01 -9.31 7.01
C HIS A 104 7.54 -9.44 6.59
N ASP A 105 7.28 -9.31 5.29
CA ASP A 105 5.92 -9.29 4.74
C ASP A 105 5.88 -9.94 3.35
N ALA A 106 4.68 -10.32 2.90
CA ALA A 106 4.43 -10.91 1.60
C ALA A 106 3.35 -10.12 0.86
N HIS A 107 3.54 -9.93 -0.44
CA HIS A 107 2.55 -9.30 -1.32
C HIS A 107 2.41 -10.10 -2.61
N SER A 108 1.24 -10.05 -3.21
CA SER A 108 0.93 -10.76 -4.46
C SER A 108 0.37 -9.81 -5.51
N LYS A 109 0.45 -10.24 -6.77
CA LYS A 109 -0.13 -9.57 -7.93
C LYS A 109 -1.14 -10.52 -8.56
N ILE A 110 -2.33 -10.01 -8.89
CA ILE A 110 -3.42 -10.78 -9.51
C ILE A 110 -3.68 -10.19 -10.90
N GLU A 111 -3.77 -11.06 -11.91
CA GLU A 111 -4.06 -10.71 -13.30
C GLU A 111 -5.19 -11.58 -13.85
N GLY A 112 -5.84 -11.11 -14.92
CA GLY A 112 -6.97 -11.80 -15.54
C GLY A 112 -8.30 -11.53 -14.85
N LEU A 113 -9.27 -12.43 -15.04
CA LEU A 113 -10.64 -12.23 -14.58
C LEU A 113 -10.76 -12.09 -13.05
N THR A 114 -9.89 -12.76 -12.30
CA THR A 114 -9.88 -12.70 -10.83
C THR A 114 -9.48 -11.34 -10.27
N ALA A 115 -8.80 -10.50 -11.06
CA ALA A 115 -8.51 -9.12 -10.66
C ALA A 115 -9.81 -8.28 -10.53
N TRP A 116 -10.86 -8.63 -11.29
CA TRP A 116 -12.15 -7.95 -11.23
C TRP A 116 -12.89 -8.20 -9.92
N ASP A 117 -12.63 -9.29 -9.23
CA ASP A 117 -13.23 -9.55 -7.92
C ASP A 117 -12.70 -8.56 -6.87
N VAL A 118 -11.40 -8.24 -6.95
CA VAL A 118 -10.78 -7.20 -6.10
C VAL A 118 -11.33 -5.82 -6.42
N VAL A 119 -11.51 -5.50 -7.70
CA VAL A 119 -12.13 -4.23 -8.13
C VAL A 119 -13.58 -4.14 -7.65
N THR A 120 -14.33 -5.23 -7.74
CA THR A 120 -15.73 -5.31 -7.27
C THR A 120 -15.79 -5.07 -5.77
N ASN A 121 -14.89 -5.69 -4.99
CA ASN A 121 -14.80 -5.45 -3.55
C ASN A 121 -14.55 -3.98 -3.22
N PHE A 122 -13.64 -3.32 -3.94
CA PHE A 122 -13.39 -1.89 -3.76
C PHE A 122 -14.63 -1.05 -4.07
N THR A 123 -15.27 -1.29 -5.21
CA THR A 123 -16.47 -0.57 -5.66
C THR A 123 -17.61 -0.68 -4.66
N GLN A 124 -17.89 -1.90 -4.16
CA GLN A 124 -18.91 -2.11 -3.13
C GLN A 124 -18.62 -1.30 -1.86
N ARG A 125 -17.38 -1.33 -1.37
CA ARG A 125 -16.99 -0.56 -0.18
C ARG A 125 -17.05 0.95 -0.42
N TRP A 126 -16.73 1.40 -1.64
CA TRP A 126 -16.79 2.81 -2.00
C TRP A 126 -18.23 3.33 -2.01
N ILE A 127 -19.17 2.58 -2.58
CA ILE A 127 -20.60 2.97 -2.64
C ILE A 127 -21.17 3.21 -1.24
N GLU A 128 -20.75 2.40 -0.26
CA GLU A 128 -21.22 2.52 1.13
C GLU A 128 -20.57 3.68 1.91
N GLN A 129 -19.38 4.14 1.50
CA GLN A 129 -18.53 5.02 2.32
C GLN A 129 -18.22 6.37 1.66
N ALA A 130 -18.50 6.54 0.37
CA ALA A 130 -18.12 7.70 -0.42
C ALA A 130 -19.13 7.96 -1.56
N ASP A 131 -18.90 9.03 -2.35
CA ASP A 131 -19.78 9.40 -3.45
C ASP A 131 -19.65 8.41 -4.63
N PRO A 132 -20.71 7.66 -4.99
CA PRO A 132 -20.68 6.70 -6.07
C PRO A 132 -20.40 7.31 -7.45
N ARG A 133 -20.69 8.61 -7.65
CA ARG A 133 -20.47 9.31 -8.94
C ARG A 133 -19.00 9.42 -9.31
N LEU A 134 -18.12 9.25 -8.33
CA LEU A 134 -16.68 9.24 -8.53
C LEU A 134 -16.17 7.89 -9.05
N LEU A 135 -16.98 6.84 -9.08
CA LEU A 135 -16.57 5.58 -9.72
C LEU A 135 -16.63 5.72 -11.25
N LEU A 136 -15.69 5.07 -11.94
CA LEU A 136 -15.83 4.86 -13.38
C LEU A 136 -16.91 3.82 -13.65
N ASP A 137 -17.59 3.96 -14.78
CA ASP A 137 -18.34 2.84 -15.35
C ASP A 137 -17.35 1.81 -15.90
N LEU A 138 -17.40 0.60 -15.36
CA LEU A 138 -16.46 -0.48 -15.67
C LEU A 138 -17.08 -1.57 -16.54
N GLN A 139 -18.36 -1.45 -16.93
CA GLN A 139 -19.08 -2.49 -17.68
C GLN A 139 -18.34 -2.85 -18.98
N ASP A 140 -17.94 -1.85 -19.76
CA ASP A 140 -17.23 -2.02 -21.04
C ASP A 140 -15.78 -2.54 -20.90
N MET A 141 -15.25 -2.60 -19.68
CA MET A 141 -13.87 -3.03 -19.42
C MET A 141 -13.77 -4.47 -18.95
N LYS A 142 -14.86 -5.05 -18.43
CA LYS A 142 -14.88 -6.42 -17.93
C LYS A 142 -14.92 -7.45 -19.07
N GLU A 143 -15.49 -7.06 -20.21
CA GLU A 143 -15.63 -7.96 -21.35
C GLU A 143 -14.31 -8.08 -22.14
N PRO A 144 -13.81 -9.31 -22.37
CA PRO A 144 -12.73 -9.51 -23.31
C PRO A 144 -13.23 -9.18 -24.71
N LYS A 145 -12.64 -8.17 -25.35
CA LYS A 145 -12.89 -7.88 -26.78
C LYS A 145 -12.36 -9.05 -27.60
N ILE A 146 -13.23 -9.98 -27.98
CA ILE A 146 -12.91 -11.02 -28.95
C ILE A 146 -12.70 -10.30 -30.29
N PRO A 147 -11.54 -10.44 -30.96
CA PRO A 147 -11.36 -9.85 -32.27
C PRO A 147 -12.39 -10.46 -33.23
N GLU A 148 -13.22 -9.62 -33.85
CA GLU A 148 -14.09 -10.04 -34.95
C GLU A 148 -13.22 -10.38 -36.17
N GLY A 149 -12.73 -11.63 -36.27
CA GLY A 149 -11.96 -12.03 -37.45
C GLY A 149 -11.06 -13.24 -37.30
N THR A 150 -11.61 -14.39 -36.90
CA THR A 150 -11.01 -15.69 -37.26
C THR A 150 -12.12 -16.70 -37.52
N LYS A 151 -12.83 -16.50 -38.63
CA LYS A 151 -13.56 -17.58 -39.30
C LYS A 151 -12.66 -18.06 -40.45
N THR A 152 -11.91 -19.14 -40.20
CA THR A 152 -11.43 -20.05 -41.25
C THR A 152 -12.52 -21.03 -41.60
#